data_AF-A0A9D5FZK4-F1
#
_entry.id   AF-A0A9D5FZK4-F1
#
_cell.length_a   1.000
_cell.length_b   1.000
_cell.length_c   1.000
_cell.angle_alpha   90.00
_cell.angle_beta   90.00
_cell.angle_gamma   90.00
#
_symmetry.space_group_name_H-M   'P 1'
#
loop_
_entity.id
_entity.type
_entity.pdbx_description
1 polymer ?
#
loop_
_entity_poly.entity_id
_entity_poly.type
_entity_poly.pdbx_seq_one_letter_code
_entity_poly.pdbx_strand_id
1 'polypeptide(L)'
;MPEQPKTIADEFLTAITAARKRTQMLLRVQVGLTVLCWTALIAAFAIKFFGGRPDLVIPLALFGAVCGLGSWIAGRIAKPIYAKAEEIRKASGRALAAIDEHSKKSDPPKIPLTIGFANLSGADLNHIASEDAQVLSTLFARSSVVDDHKIPSAEILFVYAHLNEDGTIKGPTQSGIRQVVQLTNAAIVILASPNSAESIKNAAALPGPKTANIVFTLDRNGNGFARFFRELFEKMRSGKDMLTAWVELAPQHPSANLPYAPQTIFVAEGGKIAFPH
;
A
#
# COMPACT_ATOMS: atom_id res chain seq x y z
N MET A 1 -24.45 31.01 0.56
CA MET A 1 -23.42 30.01 0.22
C MET A 1 -23.56 29.70 -1.25
N PRO A 2 -22.54 29.98 -2.09
CA PRO A 2 -22.58 29.56 -3.48
C PRO A 2 -22.54 28.02 -3.54
N GLU A 3 -23.45 27.42 -4.31
CA GLU A 3 -23.43 25.98 -4.62
C GLU A 3 -22.06 25.64 -5.22
N GLN A 4 -21.33 24.72 -4.58
CA GLN A 4 -20.11 24.19 -5.17
C GLN A 4 -20.49 23.50 -6.50
N PRO A 5 -19.83 23.85 -7.62
CA PRO A 5 -20.09 23.20 -8.89
C PRO A 5 -19.83 21.71 -8.73
N LYS A 6 -20.85 20.88 -8.97
CA LYS A 6 -20.69 19.43 -9.05
C LYS A 6 -19.52 19.14 -9.98
N THR A 7 -18.55 18.39 -9.47
CA THR A 7 -17.36 18.14 -10.26
C THR A 7 -17.73 17.28 -11.46
N ILE A 8 -17.09 17.52 -12.61
CA ILE A 8 -17.27 16.71 -13.83
C ILE A 8 -17.11 15.20 -13.53
N ALA A 9 -16.32 14.85 -12.52
CA ALA A 9 -16.15 13.49 -12.02
C ALA A 9 -17.45 12.90 -11.42
N ASP A 10 -18.24 13.68 -10.69
CA ASP A 10 -19.47 13.20 -10.04
C ASP A 10 -20.57 12.91 -11.07
N GLU A 11 -20.73 13.77 -12.07
CA GLU A 11 -21.65 13.54 -13.18
C GLU A 11 -21.25 12.30 -13.99
N PHE A 12 -19.95 12.13 -14.23
CA PHE A 12 -19.42 10.97 -14.92
C PHE A 12 -19.62 9.67 -14.15
N LEU A 13 -19.34 9.66 -12.83
CA LEU A 13 -19.58 8.50 -11.96
C LEU A 13 -21.06 8.14 -11.89
N THR A 14 -21.93 9.13 -11.82
CA THR A 14 -23.39 8.94 -11.82
C THR A 14 -23.88 8.34 -13.14
N ALA A 15 -23.36 8.83 -14.28
CA ALA A 15 -23.69 8.28 -15.59
C ALA A 15 -23.22 6.82 -15.75
N ILE A 16 -22.02 6.49 -15.25
CA ILE A 16 -21.49 5.12 -15.27
C ILE A 16 -22.34 4.18 -14.41
N THR A 17 -22.69 4.59 -13.19
CA THR A 17 -23.50 3.76 -12.28
C THR A 17 -24.90 3.53 -12.83
N ALA A 18 -25.52 4.55 -13.41
CA ALA A 18 -26.83 4.43 -14.07
C ALA A 18 -26.76 3.47 -15.28
N ALA A 19 -25.74 3.59 -16.13
CA ALA A 19 -25.53 2.70 -17.26
C ALA A 19 -25.32 1.25 -16.80
N ARG A 20 -24.48 1.02 -15.78
CA ARG A 20 -24.23 -0.31 -15.20
C ARG A 20 -25.50 -0.96 -14.67
N LYS A 21 -26.34 -0.20 -13.95
CA LYS A 21 -27.61 -0.70 -13.39
C LYS A 21 -28.57 -1.12 -14.52
N ARG A 22 -28.67 -0.32 -15.58
CA ARG A 22 -29.51 -0.62 -16.75
C ARG A 22 -29.03 -1.88 -17.49
N THR A 23 -27.72 -2.02 -17.70
CA THR A 23 -27.13 -3.20 -18.34
C THR A 23 -27.34 -4.47 -17.51
N GLN A 24 -27.16 -4.41 -16.19
CA GLN A 24 -27.45 -5.55 -15.30
C GLN A 24 -28.93 -5.96 -15.33
N MET A 25 -29.85 -5.00 -15.38
CA MET A 25 -31.28 -5.28 -15.47
C MET A 25 -31.62 -5.99 -16.79
N LEU A 26 -31.12 -5.49 -17.93
CA LEU A 26 -31.32 -6.11 -19.23
C LEU A 26 -30.76 -7.53 -19.30
N LEU A 27 -29.57 -7.74 -18.73
CA LEU A 27 -28.96 -9.07 -18.67
C LEU A 27 -29.81 -10.06 -17.87
N ARG A 28 -30.34 -9.65 -16.70
CA ARG A 28 -31.23 -10.50 -15.89
C ARG A 28 -32.51 -10.86 -16.64
N VAL A 29 -33.11 -9.89 -17.34
CA VAL A 29 -34.31 -10.13 -18.17
C VAL A 29 -34.00 -11.12 -19.30
N GLN A 30 -32.88 -10.94 -20.00
CA GLN A 30 -32.47 -11.84 -21.07
C GLN A 30 -32.21 -13.27 -20.57
N VAL A 31 -31.49 -13.42 -19.45
CA VAL A 31 -31.23 -14.73 -18.84
C VAL A 31 -32.56 -15.39 -18.42
N GLY A 32 -33.45 -14.63 -17.77
CA GLY A 32 -34.78 -15.13 -17.38
C GLY A 32 -35.62 -15.63 -18.57
N LEU A 33 -35.70 -14.83 -19.64
CA LEU A 33 -36.42 -15.21 -20.87
C LEU A 33 -35.81 -16.45 -21.54
N THR A 34 -34.48 -16.56 -21.52
CA THR A 34 -33.78 -17.70 -22.11
C THR A 34 -34.03 -18.99 -21.31
N VAL A 35 -33.98 -18.92 -19.97
CA VAL A 35 -34.32 -20.05 -19.11
C VAL A 35 -35.78 -20.48 -19.32
N LEU A 36 -36.72 -19.53 -19.34
CA LEU A 36 -38.14 -19.82 -19.59
C LEU A 36 -38.36 -20.51 -20.93
N CYS A 37 -37.72 -20.02 -21.99
CA CYS A 37 -37.77 -20.62 -23.32
C CYS A 37 -37.30 -22.08 -23.32
N TRP A 38 -36.12 -22.35 -22.75
CA TRP A 38 -35.59 -23.71 -22.66
C TRP A 38 -36.46 -24.62 -21.80
N THR A 39 -36.97 -24.16 -20.66
CA THR A 39 -37.86 -24.96 -19.82
C THR A 39 -39.16 -25.32 -20.55
N ALA A 40 -39.75 -24.38 -21.30
CA ALA A 40 -40.96 -24.62 -22.07
C ALA A 40 -40.72 -25.64 -23.20
N LEU A 41 -39.57 -25.55 -23.89
CA LEU A 41 -39.18 -26.49 -24.94
C LEU A 41 -38.95 -27.91 -24.39
N ILE A 42 -38.22 -28.03 -23.27
CA ILE A 42 -37.97 -29.33 -22.62
C ILE A 42 -39.30 -29.94 -22.15
N ALA A 43 -40.19 -29.16 -21.53
CA ALA A 43 -41.50 -29.63 -21.10
C ALA A 43 -42.39 -30.08 -22.27
N ALA A 44 -42.44 -29.29 -23.35
CA ALA A 44 -43.18 -29.66 -24.56
C ALA A 44 -42.65 -30.97 -25.18
N PHE A 45 -41.33 -31.13 -25.23
CA PHE A 45 -40.68 -32.34 -25.74
C PHE A 45 -41.00 -33.57 -24.88
N ALA A 46 -40.90 -33.43 -23.55
CA ALA A 46 -41.21 -34.51 -22.62
C ALA A 46 -42.68 -34.95 -22.73
N ILE A 47 -43.63 -34.00 -22.72
CA ILE A 47 -45.07 -34.30 -22.86
C ILE A 47 -45.34 -35.05 -24.16
N LYS A 48 -44.73 -34.62 -25.27
CA LYS A 48 -44.89 -35.29 -26.57
C LYS A 48 -44.30 -36.71 -26.56
N PHE A 49 -43.16 -36.93 -25.92
CA PHE A 49 -42.49 -38.24 -25.86
C PHE A 49 -43.27 -39.26 -25.03
N PHE A 50 -43.93 -38.82 -23.95
CA PHE A 50 -44.73 -39.70 -23.07
C PHE A 50 -46.20 -39.85 -23.50
N GLY A 51 -46.55 -39.51 -24.75
CA GLY A 51 -47.92 -39.67 -25.29
C GLY A 51 -48.94 -38.69 -24.71
N GLY A 52 -48.49 -37.54 -24.21
CA GLY A 52 -49.35 -36.49 -23.67
C GLY A 52 -50.25 -35.84 -24.72
N ARG A 53 -51.34 -35.22 -24.26
CA ARG A 53 -52.36 -34.62 -25.14
C ARG A 53 -51.76 -33.47 -25.98
N PRO A 54 -52.00 -33.43 -27.31
CA PRO A 54 -51.48 -32.39 -28.19
C PRO A 54 -51.95 -30.98 -27.81
N ASP A 55 -53.13 -30.89 -27.18
CA ASP A 55 -53.74 -29.63 -26.70
C ASP A 55 -52.84 -28.88 -25.70
N LEU A 56 -51.94 -29.58 -24.99
CA LEU A 56 -50.97 -28.97 -24.05
C LEU A 56 -49.63 -28.63 -24.72
N VAL A 57 -49.25 -29.34 -25.78
CA VAL A 57 -47.95 -29.16 -26.45
C VAL A 57 -47.92 -27.85 -27.24
N ILE A 58 -49.02 -27.52 -27.92
CA ILE A 58 -49.14 -26.31 -28.77
C ILE A 58 -48.97 -25.00 -27.96
N PRO A 59 -49.67 -24.75 -26.84
CA PRO A 59 -49.49 -23.52 -26.08
C PRO A 59 -48.09 -23.39 -25.46
N LEU A 60 -47.49 -24.50 -25.01
CA LEU A 60 -46.11 -24.53 -24.52
C LEU A 60 -45.08 -24.19 -25.61
N ALA A 61 -45.27 -24.71 -26.83
CA ALA A 61 -44.42 -24.39 -27.97
C ALA A 61 -44.55 -22.91 -28.38
N LEU A 62 -45.76 -22.36 -28.40
CA LEU A 62 -46.00 -20.94 -28.66
C LEU A 62 -45.36 -20.04 -27.60
N PHE A 63 -45.49 -20.41 -26.31
CA PHE A 63 -44.83 -19.70 -25.23
C PHE A 63 -43.30 -19.71 -25.38
N GLY A 64 -42.72 -20.86 -25.71
CA GLY A 64 -41.29 -20.98 -26.03
C GLY A 64 -40.88 -20.07 -27.19
N ALA A 65 -41.65 -20.04 -28.28
CA ALA A 65 -41.38 -19.18 -29.43
C ALA A 65 -41.42 -17.68 -29.09
N VAL A 66 -42.41 -17.25 -28.29
CA VAL A 66 -42.52 -15.84 -27.84
C VAL A 66 -41.36 -15.47 -26.92
N CYS A 67 -40.98 -16.33 -25.98
CA CYS A 67 -39.80 -16.10 -25.13
C CYS A 67 -38.51 -16.04 -25.94
N GLY A 68 -38.37 -16.91 -26.96
CA GLY A 68 -37.24 -16.90 -27.89
C GLY A 68 -37.13 -15.60 -28.68
N LEU A 69 -38.24 -15.12 -29.25
CA LEU A 69 -38.30 -13.84 -29.96
C LEU A 69 -37.97 -12.66 -29.02
N GLY A 70 -38.51 -12.68 -27.80
CA GLY A 70 -38.20 -11.67 -26.77
C GLY A 70 -36.71 -11.61 -26.42
N SER A 71 -36.06 -12.77 -26.26
CA SER A 71 -34.61 -12.85 -26.01
C SER A 71 -33.80 -12.32 -27.19
N TRP A 72 -34.20 -12.63 -28.43
CA TRP A 72 -33.56 -12.12 -29.65
C TRP A 72 -33.65 -10.59 -29.78
N ILE A 73 -34.84 -10.00 -29.53
CA ILE A 73 -35.04 -8.55 -29.55
C ILE A 73 -34.20 -7.88 -28.45
N ALA A 74 -34.22 -8.43 -27.23
CA ALA A 74 -33.40 -7.92 -26.13
C ALA A 74 -31.90 -7.92 -26.48
N GLY A 75 -31.42 -8.99 -27.11
CA GLY A 75 -30.03 -9.10 -27.59
C GLY A 75 -29.67 -8.03 -28.63
N ARG A 76 -30.57 -7.74 -29.58
CA ARG A 76 -30.37 -6.68 -30.58
C ARG A 76 -30.27 -5.29 -29.95
N ILE A 77 -31.10 -4.99 -28.95
CA ILE A 77 -31.07 -3.70 -28.24
C ILE A 77 -29.83 -3.58 -27.35
N ALA A 78 -29.39 -4.70 -26.74
CA ALA A 78 -28.24 -4.69 -25.85
C ALA A 78 -26.90 -4.55 -26.57
N LYS A 79 -26.77 -5.07 -27.81
CA LYS A 79 -25.52 -5.05 -28.59
C LYS A 79 -24.88 -3.65 -28.72
N PRO A 80 -25.58 -2.57 -29.13
CA PRO A 80 -24.98 -1.22 -29.19
C PRO A 80 -24.61 -0.66 -27.81
N ILE A 81 -25.36 -1.02 -26.76
CA ILE A 81 -25.08 -0.59 -25.39
C ILE A 81 -23.77 -1.23 -24.90
N TYR A 82 -23.56 -2.51 -25.18
CA TYR A 82 -22.30 -3.20 -24.84
C TYR A 82 -21.11 -2.63 -25.60
N ALA A 83 -21.26 -2.33 -26.89
CA ALA A 83 -20.19 -1.72 -27.69
C ALA A 83 -19.76 -0.37 -27.11
N LYS A 84 -20.73 0.50 -26.76
CA LYS A 84 -20.46 1.80 -26.14
C LYS A 84 -19.86 1.68 -24.74
N ALA A 85 -20.31 0.70 -23.94
CA ALA A 85 -19.75 0.45 -22.62
C ALA A 85 -18.29 -0.01 -22.69
N GLU A 86 -17.93 -0.85 -23.66
CA GLU A 86 -16.55 -1.30 -23.85
C GLU A 86 -15.64 -0.17 -24.36
N GLU A 87 -16.15 0.71 -25.21
CA GLU A 87 -15.44 1.91 -25.65
C GLU A 87 -15.14 2.86 -24.48
N ILE A 88 -16.13 3.13 -23.63
CA ILE A 88 -15.96 3.92 -22.40
C ILE A 88 -14.93 3.24 -21.48
N ARG A 89 -15.00 1.92 -21.30
CA ARG A 89 -14.05 1.17 -20.48
C ARG A 89 -12.61 1.32 -21.00
N LYS A 90 -12.41 1.20 -22.31
CA LYS A 90 -11.10 1.41 -22.96
C LYS A 90 -10.62 2.86 -22.86
N ALA A 91 -11.51 3.83 -23.02
CA ALA A 91 -11.18 5.25 -22.87
C ALA A 91 -10.76 5.58 -21.42
N SER A 92 -11.51 5.12 -20.43
CA SER A 92 -11.16 5.27 -19.02
C SER A 92 -9.85 4.57 -18.68
N GLY A 93 -9.61 3.36 -19.20
CA GLY A 93 -8.35 2.65 -19.02
C GLY A 93 -7.15 3.43 -19.57
N ARG A 94 -7.29 4.04 -20.75
CA ARG A 94 -6.24 4.91 -21.34
C ARG A 94 -6.02 6.18 -20.52
N ALA A 95 -7.08 6.82 -20.04
CA ALA A 95 -6.96 8.01 -19.21
C ALA A 95 -6.27 7.71 -17.87
N LEU A 96 -6.64 6.61 -17.21
CA LEU A 96 -5.97 6.13 -15.98
C LEU A 96 -4.49 5.80 -16.22
N ALA A 97 -4.17 5.11 -17.32
CA ALA A 97 -2.78 4.81 -17.68
C ALA A 97 -1.98 6.08 -17.98
N ALA A 98 -2.57 7.07 -18.65
CA ALA A 98 -1.92 8.34 -18.92
C ALA A 98 -1.69 9.17 -17.64
N ILE A 99 -2.63 9.15 -16.70
CA ILE A 99 -2.47 9.79 -15.38
C ILE A 99 -1.35 9.09 -14.59
N ASP A 100 -1.30 7.76 -14.60
CA ASP A 100 -0.23 6.99 -13.96
C ASP A 100 1.14 7.27 -14.60
N GLU A 101 1.20 7.35 -15.93
CA GLU A 101 2.42 7.70 -16.66
C GLU A 101 2.87 9.15 -16.39
N HIS A 102 1.92 10.09 -16.25
CA HIS A 102 2.23 11.47 -15.91
C HIS A 102 2.67 11.61 -14.45
N SER A 103 2.03 10.88 -13.54
CA SER A 103 2.43 10.79 -12.13
C SER A 103 3.80 10.13 -11.96
N LYS A 104 4.16 9.19 -12.84
CA LYS A 104 5.50 8.56 -12.88
C LYS A 104 6.59 9.48 -13.44
N LYS A 105 6.23 10.53 -14.19
CA LYS A 105 7.19 11.47 -14.78
C LYS A 105 7.62 12.59 -13.84
N SER A 106 6.85 12.93 -12.82
CA SER A 106 7.28 13.84 -11.77
C SER A 106 7.92 13.05 -10.64
N ASP A 107 9.17 13.36 -10.29
CA ASP A 107 9.77 12.85 -9.06
C ASP A 107 8.83 13.17 -7.89
N PRO A 108 8.54 12.19 -7.02
CA PRO A 108 7.63 12.43 -5.92
C PRO A 108 8.21 13.50 -4.98
N PRO A 109 7.38 14.35 -4.35
CA PRO A 109 7.86 15.46 -3.55
C PRO A 109 8.77 14.95 -2.42
N LYS A 110 9.86 15.68 -2.17
CA LYS A 110 10.78 15.35 -1.08
C LYS A 110 10.09 15.54 0.27
N ILE A 111 10.42 14.70 1.25
CA ILE A 111 9.94 14.80 2.63
C ILE A 111 10.54 16.06 3.25
N PRO A 112 9.73 17.00 3.78
CA PRO A 112 10.21 18.30 4.27
C PRO A 112 10.86 18.21 5.66
N LEU A 113 11.61 17.13 5.92
CA LEU A 113 12.34 16.88 7.17
C LEU A 113 13.85 16.74 6.86
N THR A 114 14.66 16.80 7.90
CA THR A 114 16.10 16.50 7.82
C THR A 114 16.33 15.05 8.22
N ILE A 115 17.06 14.34 7.38
CA ILE A 115 17.68 13.06 7.75
C ILE A 115 19.15 13.29 8.10
N GLY A 116 19.60 12.69 9.19
CA GLY A 116 20.98 12.76 9.67
C GLY A 116 21.62 11.37 9.69
N PHE A 117 22.91 11.30 9.38
CA PHE A 117 23.72 10.10 9.47
C PHE A 117 24.93 10.37 10.37
N ALA A 118 25.02 9.64 11.48
CA ALA A 118 26.09 9.78 12.48
C ALA A 118 26.88 8.48 12.59
N ASN A 119 28.13 8.48 12.13
CA ASN A 119 29.03 7.35 12.29
C ASN A 119 29.86 7.49 13.56
N LEU A 120 29.57 6.68 14.57
CA LEU A 120 30.24 6.73 15.88
C LEU A 120 31.27 5.60 16.08
N SER A 121 31.28 4.58 15.20
CA SER A 121 32.30 3.52 15.25
C SER A 121 33.54 3.82 14.40
N GLY A 122 33.44 4.77 13.45
CA GLY A 122 34.56 5.18 12.59
C GLY A 122 34.68 4.33 11.33
N ALA A 123 35.91 3.99 10.94
CA ALA A 123 36.20 3.39 9.63
C ALA A 123 35.48 2.06 9.33
N ASP A 124 35.11 1.29 10.36
CA ASP A 124 34.48 -0.03 10.24
C ASP A 124 33.04 0.04 9.70
N LEU A 125 32.29 1.10 10.01
CA LEU A 125 30.90 1.29 9.56
C LEU A 125 30.74 2.37 8.49
N ASN A 126 31.82 3.05 8.08
CA ASN A 126 31.76 4.15 7.13
C ASN A 126 31.14 3.75 5.78
N HIS A 127 31.47 2.54 5.30
CA HIS A 127 30.90 2.00 4.06
C HIS A 127 29.37 1.90 4.11
N ILE A 128 28.83 1.23 5.14
CA ILE A 128 27.37 1.04 5.25
C ILE A 128 26.65 2.36 5.53
N ALA A 129 27.28 3.29 6.26
CA ALA A 129 26.73 4.62 6.49
C ALA A 129 26.63 5.42 5.19
N SER A 130 27.67 5.35 4.35
CA SER A 130 27.71 6.02 3.05
C SER A 130 26.68 5.46 2.07
N GLU A 131 26.53 4.12 2.01
CA GLU A 131 25.53 3.46 1.16
C GLU A 131 24.10 3.84 1.55
N ASP A 132 23.78 3.75 2.84
CA ASP A 132 22.46 4.14 3.36
C ASP A 132 22.18 5.62 3.10
N ALA A 133 23.18 6.49 3.32
CA ALA A 133 23.06 7.92 3.05
C ALA A 133 22.78 8.18 1.57
N GLN A 134 23.45 7.50 0.65
CA GLN A 134 23.25 7.66 -0.79
C GLN A 134 21.82 7.28 -1.20
N VAL A 135 21.26 6.21 -0.63
CA VAL A 135 19.91 5.74 -0.94
C VAL A 135 18.85 6.66 -0.32
N LEU A 136 18.96 6.90 0.98
CA LEU A 136 17.89 7.53 1.76
C LEU A 136 17.86 9.05 1.62
N SER A 137 19.00 9.72 1.42
CA SER A 137 19.05 11.19 1.29
C SER A 137 18.20 11.73 0.13
N THR A 138 17.98 10.92 -0.90
CA THR A 138 17.19 11.32 -2.08
C THR A 138 15.71 11.58 -1.75
N LEU A 139 15.20 10.96 -0.68
CA LEU A 139 13.80 11.09 -0.25
C LEU A 139 13.53 12.39 0.51
N PHE A 140 14.55 12.99 1.10
CA PHE A 140 14.41 14.11 2.05
C PHE A 140 14.82 15.44 1.43
N ALA A 141 14.17 16.51 1.87
CA ALA A 141 14.50 17.87 1.46
C ALA A 141 15.91 18.27 1.92
N ARG A 142 16.32 17.79 3.11
CA ARG A 142 17.63 18.03 3.70
C ARG A 142 18.24 16.72 4.17
N SER A 143 19.54 16.56 3.92
CA SER A 143 20.34 15.46 4.45
C SER A 143 21.61 16.02 5.06
N SER A 144 22.00 15.48 6.23
CA SER A 144 23.21 15.86 6.93
C SER A 144 24.06 14.63 7.18
N VAL A 145 25.18 14.53 6.46
CA VAL A 145 26.25 13.57 6.71
C VAL A 145 27.40 14.36 7.35
N VAL A 146 27.83 13.96 8.53
CA VAL A 146 28.91 14.63 9.27
C VAL A 146 30.12 13.72 9.40
N ASP A 147 31.28 14.32 9.72
CA ASP A 147 32.50 13.55 10.00
C ASP A 147 32.30 12.55 11.13
N ASP A 148 33.16 11.53 11.16
CA ASP A 148 33.16 10.50 12.20
C ASP A 148 33.15 11.10 13.61
N HIS A 149 32.40 10.44 14.49
CA HIS A 149 32.18 10.80 15.89
C HIS A 149 31.44 12.13 16.13
N LYS A 150 30.90 12.75 15.08
CA LYS A 150 29.96 13.88 15.21
C LYS A 150 28.52 13.39 15.06
N ILE A 151 27.59 14.12 15.67
CA ILE A 151 26.16 13.83 15.58
C ILE A 151 25.45 15.08 15.02
N PRO A 152 24.78 14.99 13.86
CA PRO A 152 24.02 16.11 13.32
C PRO A 152 22.69 16.28 14.08
N SER A 153 22.18 17.51 14.12
CA SER A 153 20.78 17.75 14.50
C SER A 153 19.88 17.42 13.30
N ALA A 154 18.98 16.47 13.48
CA ALA A 154 18.05 16.00 12.45
C ALA A 154 16.78 15.44 13.09
N GLU A 155 15.64 15.56 12.43
CA GLU A 155 14.37 15.00 12.88
C GLU A 155 14.36 13.46 12.80
N ILE A 156 15.12 12.89 11.85
CA ILE A 156 15.35 11.45 11.71
C ILE A 156 16.85 11.19 11.71
N LEU A 157 17.33 10.37 12.62
CA LEU A 157 18.75 10.12 12.80
C LEU A 157 19.10 8.64 12.66
N PHE A 158 19.98 8.33 11.72
CA PHE A 158 20.64 7.04 11.62
C PHE A 158 21.97 7.11 12.38
N VAL A 159 22.13 6.25 13.38
CA VAL A 159 23.33 6.12 14.20
C VAL A 159 24.01 4.80 13.87
N TYR A 160 25.28 4.87 13.45
CA TYR A 160 26.12 3.72 13.17
C TYR A 160 27.10 3.56 14.32
N ALA A 161 26.78 2.64 15.22
CA ALA A 161 27.54 2.41 16.45
C ALA A 161 27.44 0.96 16.95
N HIS A 162 28.50 0.45 17.56
CA HIS A 162 28.42 -0.79 18.35
C HIS A 162 27.95 -0.48 19.76
N LEU A 163 27.22 -1.40 20.37
CA LEU A 163 26.86 -1.35 21.78
C LEU A 163 27.85 -2.17 22.61
N ASN A 164 28.15 -1.69 23.80
CA ASN A 164 28.78 -2.47 24.86
C ASN A 164 27.74 -3.43 25.49
N GLU A 165 28.20 -4.38 26.29
CA GLU A 165 27.34 -5.33 27.00
C GLU A 165 26.32 -4.63 27.92
N ASP A 166 26.68 -3.49 28.50
CA ASP A 166 25.78 -2.68 29.34
C ASP A 166 24.71 -1.88 28.53
N GLY A 167 24.74 -1.98 27.20
CA GLY A 167 23.82 -1.28 26.30
C GLY A 167 24.21 0.17 25.98
N THR A 168 25.34 0.66 26.49
CA THR A 168 25.88 1.97 26.08
C THR A 168 26.54 1.88 24.70
N ILE A 169 26.63 3.01 24.01
CA ILE A 169 27.37 3.12 22.76
C ILE A 169 28.87 2.96 23.04
N LYS A 170 29.52 2.06 22.30
CA LYS A 170 30.96 1.86 22.33
C LYS A 170 31.65 3.11 21.79
N GLY A 171 32.52 3.68 22.60
CA GLY A 171 33.25 4.91 22.28
C GLY A 171 33.94 5.48 23.51
N PRO A 172 34.60 6.64 23.38
CA PRO A 172 35.32 7.28 24.49
C PRO A 172 34.37 7.78 25.59
N THR A 173 33.10 8.05 25.25
CA THR A 173 32.07 8.44 26.21
C THR A 173 31.01 7.35 26.25
N GLN A 174 30.71 6.84 27.45
CA GLN A 174 29.62 5.90 27.66
C GLN A 174 28.28 6.64 27.57
N SER A 175 27.66 6.64 26.39
CA SER A 175 26.36 7.28 26.17
C SER A 175 25.30 6.29 25.72
N GLY A 176 24.09 6.40 26.26
CA GLY A 176 22.95 5.62 25.80
C GLY A 176 22.26 6.24 24.58
N ILE A 177 21.50 5.45 23.82
CA ILE A 177 20.77 5.95 22.65
C ILE A 177 19.76 7.06 23.00
N ARG A 178 19.15 7.03 24.19
CA ARG A 178 18.23 8.08 24.66
C ARG A 178 18.93 9.41 24.95
N GLN A 179 20.21 9.39 25.30
CA GLN A 179 21.00 10.62 25.43
C GLN A 179 21.27 11.23 24.05
N VAL A 180 21.51 10.40 23.03
CA VAL A 180 21.61 10.87 21.63
C VAL A 180 20.30 11.53 21.18
N VAL A 181 19.16 10.92 21.50
CA VAL A 181 17.84 11.53 21.27
C VAL A 181 17.74 12.91 21.94
N GLN A 182 18.11 13.02 23.21
CA GLN A 182 18.04 14.27 23.96
C GLN A 182 18.94 15.37 23.38
N LEU A 183 20.13 15.02 22.93
CA LEU A 183 21.09 15.97 22.35
C LEU A 183 20.64 16.47 20.97
N THR A 184 19.94 15.64 20.20
CA THR A 184 19.59 15.93 18.80
C THR A 184 18.16 16.39 18.62
N ASN A 185 17.29 16.11 19.58
CA ASN A 185 15.83 16.22 19.49
C ASN A 185 15.25 15.42 18.31
N ALA A 186 15.92 14.36 17.88
CA ALA A 186 15.42 13.48 16.82
C ALA A 186 14.12 12.81 17.26
N ALA A 187 13.10 12.83 16.40
CA ALA A 187 11.82 12.18 16.64
C ALA A 187 11.88 10.67 16.32
N ILE A 188 12.77 10.28 15.41
CA ILE A 188 13.04 8.89 15.05
C ILE A 188 14.54 8.66 15.09
N VAL A 189 14.99 7.64 15.83
CA VAL A 189 16.40 7.24 15.89
C VAL A 189 16.54 5.77 15.51
N ILE A 190 17.45 5.49 14.59
CA ILE A 190 17.72 4.15 14.09
C ILE A 190 19.17 3.81 14.43
N LEU A 191 19.39 2.85 15.33
CA LEU A 191 20.70 2.23 15.50
C LEU A 191 20.91 1.23 14.34
N ALA A 192 21.55 1.70 13.29
CA ALA A 192 21.56 1.09 11.97
C ALA A 192 22.55 -0.09 11.83
N SER A 193 23.54 -0.16 12.71
CA SER A 193 24.49 -1.27 12.79
C SER A 193 23.91 -2.47 13.55
N PRO A 194 24.22 -3.70 13.10
CA PRO A 194 23.86 -4.92 13.82
C PRO A 194 24.46 -4.94 15.23
N ASN A 195 23.65 -5.29 16.22
CA ASN A 195 24.06 -5.46 17.61
C ASN A 195 23.44 -6.73 18.21
N SER A 196 24.06 -7.30 19.24
CA SER A 196 23.52 -8.49 19.89
C SER A 196 22.20 -8.20 20.58
N ALA A 197 21.31 -9.21 20.62
CA ALA A 197 20.01 -9.07 21.29
C ALA A 197 20.15 -8.69 22.77
N GLU A 198 21.19 -9.18 23.45
CA GLU A 198 21.47 -8.84 24.84
C GLU A 198 21.88 -7.37 25.01
N SER A 199 22.80 -6.86 24.18
CA SER A 199 23.20 -5.44 24.23
C SER A 199 22.03 -4.51 23.92
N ILE A 200 21.17 -4.89 22.95
CA ILE A 200 19.96 -4.13 22.63
C ILE A 200 18.97 -4.14 23.79
N LYS A 201 18.75 -5.29 24.43
CA LYS A 201 17.89 -5.39 25.62
C LYS A 201 18.38 -4.47 26.72
N ASN A 202 19.70 -4.44 26.97
CA ASN A 202 20.29 -3.59 27.98
C ASN A 202 20.19 -2.11 27.59
N ALA A 203 20.42 -1.77 26.32
CA ALA A 203 20.27 -0.40 25.80
C ALA A 203 18.82 0.11 25.94
N ALA A 204 17.84 -0.74 25.65
CA ALA A 204 16.42 -0.42 25.83
C ALA A 204 16.05 -0.24 27.31
N ALA A 205 16.77 -0.86 28.25
CA ALA A 205 16.56 -0.73 29.69
C ALA A 205 17.22 0.51 30.31
N LEU A 206 18.18 1.15 29.63
CA LEU A 206 18.88 2.33 30.16
C LEU A 206 17.89 3.48 30.47
N PRO A 207 18.09 4.26 31.55
CA PRO A 207 17.22 5.39 31.86
C PRO A 207 17.36 6.51 30.81
N GLY A 208 16.30 7.31 30.65
CA GLY A 208 16.33 8.48 29.78
C GLY A 208 14.93 8.91 29.34
N PRO A 209 14.82 10.10 28.73
CA PRO A 209 13.55 10.58 28.19
C PRO A 209 13.06 9.67 27.04
N LYS A 210 11.78 9.32 27.09
CA LYS A 210 11.09 8.46 26.14
C LYS A 210 10.35 9.32 25.10
N THR A 211 11.11 10.06 24.30
CA THR A 211 10.57 11.12 23.41
C THR A 211 10.68 10.81 21.93
N ALA A 212 11.30 9.68 21.56
CA ALA A 212 11.54 9.32 20.17
C ALA A 212 11.19 7.86 19.90
N ASN A 213 10.83 7.57 18.66
CA ASN A 213 10.72 6.19 18.18
C ASN A 213 12.11 5.65 17.90
N ILE A 214 12.47 4.54 18.55
CA ILE A 214 13.82 3.96 18.48
C ILE A 214 13.76 2.62 17.76
N VAL A 215 14.62 2.42 16.78
CA VAL A 215 14.80 1.14 16.10
C VAL A 215 16.20 0.61 16.38
N PHE A 216 16.28 -0.63 16.86
CA PHE A 216 17.54 -1.37 17.00
C PHE A 216 17.65 -2.42 15.90
N THR A 217 18.86 -2.62 15.38
CA THR A 217 19.10 -3.58 14.30
C THR A 217 19.82 -4.82 14.84
N LEU A 218 19.22 -5.99 14.64
CA LEU A 218 19.82 -7.31 14.92
C LEU A 218 20.59 -7.80 13.69
N ASP A 219 19.96 -7.68 12.53
CA ASP A 219 20.52 -8.04 11.22
C ASP A 219 20.01 -7.07 10.16
N ARG A 220 20.92 -6.53 9.36
CA ARG A 220 20.59 -5.62 8.26
C ARG A 220 20.01 -6.33 7.05
N ASN A 221 20.28 -7.63 6.87
CA ASN A 221 19.94 -8.36 5.66
C ASN A 221 20.49 -7.66 4.39
N GLY A 222 21.75 -7.20 4.47
CA GLY A 222 22.46 -6.46 3.42
C GLY A 222 21.73 -5.19 2.96
N ASN A 223 21.49 -5.08 1.66
CA ASN A 223 20.79 -3.95 1.03
C ASN A 223 19.29 -3.90 1.37
N GLY A 224 18.76 -4.96 1.99
CA GLY A 224 17.41 -5.03 2.49
C GLY A 224 17.07 -3.93 3.51
N PHE A 225 18.06 -3.54 4.32
CA PHE A 225 17.93 -2.47 5.32
C PHE A 225 17.54 -1.12 4.69
N ALA A 226 18.36 -0.59 3.79
CA ALA A 226 18.09 0.71 3.16
C ALA A 226 16.77 0.70 2.38
N ARG A 227 16.48 -0.42 1.69
CA ARG A 227 15.21 -0.62 0.99
C ARG A 227 14.02 -0.57 1.95
N PHE A 228 14.08 -1.27 3.07
CA PHE A 228 13.00 -1.29 4.06
C PHE A 228 12.70 0.12 4.59
N PHE A 229 13.73 0.88 4.98
CA PHE A 229 13.52 2.24 5.48
C PHE A 229 13.05 3.21 4.40
N ARG A 230 13.50 3.05 3.16
CA ARG A 230 12.93 3.80 2.03
C ARG A 230 11.43 3.53 1.87
N GLU A 231 11.02 2.28 1.83
CA GLU A 231 9.59 1.91 1.70
C GLU A 231 8.78 2.41 2.91
N LEU A 232 9.35 2.38 4.12
CA LEU A 232 8.75 2.94 5.33
C LEU A 232 8.51 4.45 5.20
N PHE A 233 9.54 5.21 4.83
CA PHE A 233 9.43 6.66 4.70
C PHE A 233 8.56 7.08 3.53
N GLU A 234 8.53 6.33 2.42
CA GLU A 234 7.58 6.56 1.32
C GLU A 234 6.12 6.35 1.76
N LYS A 235 5.84 5.31 2.56
CA LYS A 235 4.50 5.11 3.16
C LYS A 235 4.14 6.24 4.13
N MET A 236 5.10 6.70 4.93
CA MET A 236 4.87 7.82 5.86
C MET A 236 4.62 9.13 5.12
N ARG A 237 5.38 9.41 4.05
CA ARG A 237 5.14 10.54 3.14
C ARG A 237 3.74 10.50 2.55
N SER A 238 3.21 9.30 2.30
CA SER A 238 1.85 9.07 1.80
C SER A 238 0.76 9.20 2.88
N GLY A 239 1.11 9.63 4.09
CA GLY A 239 0.16 9.93 5.18
C GLY A 239 -0.11 8.83 6.18
N LYS A 240 0.67 7.74 6.14
CA LYS A 240 0.62 6.74 7.22
C LYS A 240 1.49 7.19 8.39
N ASP A 241 1.04 6.93 9.60
CA ASP A 241 1.93 7.02 10.76
C ASP A 241 2.94 5.86 10.75
N MET A 242 4.06 6.05 11.46
CA MET A 242 5.18 5.11 11.49
C MET A 242 4.76 3.72 11.95
N LEU A 243 3.91 3.61 12.98
CA LEU A 243 3.46 2.33 13.53
C LEU A 243 2.63 1.55 12.49
N THR A 244 1.65 2.21 11.87
CA THR A 244 0.84 1.60 10.80
C THR A 244 1.71 1.17 9.62
N ALA A 245 2.63 2.02 9.17
CA ALA A 245 3.54 1.71 8.07
C ALA A 245 4.52 0.56 8.41
N TRP A 246 4.99 0.51 9.66
CA TRP A 246 5.88 -0.53 10.16
C TRP A 246 5.22 -1.90 10.16
N VAL A 247 4.00 -2.01 10.71
CA VAL A 247 3.25 -3.28 10.77
C VAL A 247 2.96 -3.84 9.37
N GLU A 248 2.77 -2.97 8.38
CA GLU A 248 2.61 -3.40 6.98
C GLU A 248 3.89 -3.97 6.35
N LEU A 249 5.06 -3.47 6.75
CA LEU A 249 6.35 -3.87 6.16
C LEU A 249 7.01 -5.02 6.91
N ALA A 250 6.89 -5.04 8.23
CA ALA A 250 7.45 -6.05 9.13
C ALA A 250 6.33 -6.58 10.06
N PRO A 251 5.36 -7.35 9.53
CA PRO A 251 4.32 -7.96 10.35
C PRO A 251 4.94 -8.90 11.39
N GLN A 252 4.34 -8.98 12.58
CA GLN A 252 4.88 -9.81 13.67
C GLN A 252 4.89 -11.32 13.34
N HIS A 253 4.15 -11.76 12.33
CA HIS A 253 4.13 -13.16 11.92
C HIS A 253 5.35 -13.48 11.05
N PRO A 254 6.26 -14.41 11.47
CA PRO A 254 7.53 -14.64 10.77
C PRO A 254 7.38 -15.00 9.28
N SER A 255 6.33 -15.73 8.91
CA SER A 255 6.09 -16.14 7.51
C SER A 255 5.54 -15.02 6.62
N ALA A 256 5.17 -13.87 7.18
CA ALA A 256 4.63 -12.73 6.45
C ALA A 256 5.68 -11.63 6.22
N ASN A 257 6.88 -11.77 6.78
CA ASN A 257 7.97 -10.83 6.56
C ASN A 257 8.49 -10.91 5.13
N LEU A 258 8.81 -9.74 4.57
CA LEU A 258 9.42 -9.65 3.26
C LEU A 258 10.81 -10.33 3.30
N PRO A 259 11.20 -11.10 2.27
CA PRO A 259 12.48 -11.85 2.29
C PRO A 259 13.72 -10.97 2.50
N TYR A 260 13.62 -9.69 2.11
CA TYR A 260 14.70 -8.72 2.25
C TYR A 260 14.60 -7.88 3.54
N ALA A 261 13.54 -8.04 4.35
CA ALA A 261 13.36 -7.20 5.53
C ALA A 261 14.51 -7.41 6.53
N PRO A 262 15.03 -6.33 7.15
CA PRO A 262 16.01 -6.46 8.22
C PRO A 262 15.35 -7.03 9.48
N GLN A 263 16.14 -7.69 10.33
CA GLN A 263 15.71 -8.05 11.67
C GLN A 263 15.93 -6.87 12.59
N THR A 264 14.85 -6.28 13.08
CA THR A 264 14.87 -5.05 13.88
C THR A 264 13.93 -5.16 15.07
N ILE A 265 14.25 -4.44 16.13
CA ILE A 265 13.38 -4.24 17.30
C ILE A 265 12.93 -2.78 17.29
N PHE A 266 11.63 -2.57 17.19
CA PHE A 266 11.03 -1.25 17.20
C PHE A 266 10.44 -0.92 18.58
N VAL A 267 10.91 0.18 19.17
CA VAL A 267 10.43 0.72 20.44
C VAL A 267 9.72 2.06 20.18
N ALA A 268 8.40 2.05 20.25
CA ALA A 268 7.56 3.19 19.90
C ALA A 268 7.40 4.21 21.05
N GLU A 269 8.51 4.74 21.58
CA GLU A 269 8.47 5.64 22.74
C GLU A 269 7.93 7.04 22.41
N GLY A 270 8.13 7.52 21.17
CA GLY A 270 7.61 8.80 20.69
C GLY A 270 6.13 8.77 20.28
N GLY A 271 5.48 7.61 20.38
CA GLY A 271 4.07 7.43 20.04
C GLY A 271 3.79 7.44 18.53
N LYS A 272 2.64 8.02 18.15
CA LYS A 272 2.12 8.02 16.77
C LYS A 272 2.75 9.14 15.93
N ILE A 273 3.96 8.91 15.44
CA ILE A 273 4.69 9.85 14.58
C ILE A 273 4.22 9.72 13.13
N ALA A 274 3.93 10.85 12.49
CA ALA A 274 3.63 10.97 11.07
C ALA A 274 4.40 12.15 10.47
N PHE A 275 4.65 12.12 9.15
CA PHE A 275 5.29 13.25 8.49
C PHE A 275 4.30 14.40 8.27
N PRO A 276 4.75 15.67 8.33
CA PRO A 276 3.91 16.81 8.01
C PRO A 276 3.49 16.77 6.53
N HIS A 277 2.26 17.18 6.25
CA HIS A 277 1.64 17.24 4.92
C HIS A 277 1.57 18.66 4.39
#